data_AF-A0A963TT65-F1
#
_entry.id   AF-A0A963TT65-F1
#
_cell.length_a   1.000
_cell.length_b   1.000
_cell.length_c   1.000
_cell.angle_alpha   90.00
_cell.angle_beta   90.00
_cell.angle_gamma   90.00
#
_symmetry.space_group_name_H-M   'P 1'
#
loop_
_entity.id
_entity.type
_entity.pdbx_description
1 polymer ?
#
loop_
_entity_poly.entity_id
_entity_poly.type
_entity_poly.pdbx_seq_one_letter_code
_entity_poly.pdbx_strand_id
1 'polypeptide(L)'
;MTTHISRRTLVRDAAPFAAAMTMAGATMAGSRQAAAQDRESERARSGKGLLRLSANENPYGPSDSAKAAMLADMDNGWMYATGEIGVLTDLIAEREGVTKDHVLVTEGSAEVLRIAALVYASRGKQMVAAAPTFEQA
;
A
#
# COMPACT_ATOMS: atom_id res chain seq x y z
N MET A 1 -16.30 27.53 52.64
CA MET A 1 -16.78 27.27 51.28
C MET A 1 -16.61 25.78 51.00
N THR A 2 -17.70 25.02 50.98
CA THR A 2 -17.68 23.59 50.67
C THR A 2 -17.93 23.40 49.18
N THR A 3 -16.90 22.97 48.44
CA THR A 3 -16.99 22.74 47.00
C THR A 3 -17.80 21.46 46.75
N HIS A 4 -19.01 21.59 46.20
CA HIS A 4 -19.89 20.46 45.96
C HIS A 4 -19.49 19.75 44.65
N ILE A 5 -18.65 18.72 44.74
CA ILE A 5 -18.23 17.92 43.60
C ILE A 5 -19.37 16.96 43.21
N SER A 6 -19.92 17.11 42.02
CA SER A 6 -20.93 16.20 41.44
C SER A 6 -20.30 15.32 40.36
N ARG A 7 -20.79 14.09 40.22
CA ARG A 7 -20.37 13.14 39.16
C ARG A 7 -20.44 13.77 37.77
N ARG A 8 -21.43 14.65 37.54
CA ARG A 8 -21.60 15.37 36.27
C ARG A 8 -20.47 16.38 36.02
N THR A 9 -20.00 17.06 37.06
CA THR A 9 -18.88 18.01 36.98
C THR A 9 -17.57 17.25 36.75
N LEU A 10 -17.37 16.13 37.44
CA LEU A 10 -16.21 15.26 37.27
C LEU A 10 -16.11 14.70 35.83
N VAL A 11 -17.22 14.21 35.27
CA VAL A 11 -17.27 13.68 33.90
C VAL A 11 -17.04 14.79 32.86
N ARG A 12 -17.64 15.96 33.05
CA ARG A 12 -17.47 17.11 32.14
C ARG A 12 -16.03 17.58 32.09
N ASP A 13 -15.37 17.65 33.25
CA ASP A 13 -14.03 18.21 33.35
C ASP A 13 -12.95 17.15 32.98
N ALA A 14 -13.26 15.85 33.08
CA ALA A 14 -12.39 14.75 32.65
C ALA A 14 -12.48 14.42 31.15
N ALA A 15 -13.60 14.71 30.49
CA ALA A 15 -13.81 14.46 29.05
C ALA A 15 -12.74 15.08 28.12
N PRO A 16 -12.31 16.36 28.27
CA PRO A 16 -11.25 16.92 27.42
C PRO A 16 -9.90 16.24 27.66
N PHE A 17 -9.63 15.77 28.88
CA PHE A 17 -8.40 15.06 29.23
C PHE A 17 -8.34 13.67 28.58
N ALA A 18 -9.46 12.94 28.60
CA ALA A 18 -9.57 11.64 27.93
C ALA A 18 -9.41 11.78 26.40
N ALA A 19 -10.06 12.77 25.79
CA ALA A 19 -9.93 13.04 24.36
C ALA A 19 -8.50 13.41 23.96
N ALA A 20 -7.82 14.25 24.76
CA ALA A 20 -6.42 14.61 24.54
C ALA A 20 -5.47 13.41 24.67
N MET A 21 -5.70 12.53 25.65
CA MET A 21 -4.93 11.29 25.83
C MET A 21 -5.13 10.31 24.67
N THR A 22 -6.35 10.14 24.16
CA THR A 22 -6.63 9.29 23.00
C THR A 22 -5.97 9.84 21.73
N MET A 23 -6.06 11.17 21.51
CA MET A 23 -5.41 11.83 20.37
C MET A 23 -3.87 11.73 20.45
N ALA A 24 -3.28 11.96 21.62
CA ALA A 24 -1.84 11.80 21.84
C ALA A 24 -1.38 10.33 21.68
N GLY A 25 -2.19 9.37 22.13
CA GLY A 25 -1.93 7.95 21.92
C GLY A 25 -1.97 7.56 20.44
N ALA A 26 -2.95 8.05 19.69
CA ALA A 26 -3.08 7.79 18.26
C ALA A 26 -1.93 8.43 17.44
N THR A 27 -1.53 9.66 17.76
CA THR A 27 -0.39 10.31 17.09
C THR A 27 0.94 9.64 17.42
N MET A 28 1.15 9.19 18.67
CA MET A 28 2.35 8.44 19.04
C MET A 28 2.39 7.01 18.45
N ALA A 29 1.25 6.34 18.29
CA ALA A 29 1.18 5.06 17.61
C ALA A 29 1.48 5.21 16.10
N GLY A 30 0.89 6.23 15.45
CA GLY A 30 1.17 6.55 14.06
C GLY A 30 2.63 6.93 13.79
N SER A 31 3.25 7.70 14.70
CA SER A 31 4.66 8.09 14.55
C SER A 31 5.64 6.92 14.78
N ARG A 32 5.30 5.98 15.66
CA ARG A 32 6.09 4.74 15.83
C ARG A 32 6.01 3.82 14.62
N GLN A 33 4.84 3.72 13.99
CA GLN A 33 4.65 2.93 12.77
C GLN A 33 5.47 3.51 11.60
N ALA A 34 5.37 4.83 11.38
CA ALA A 34 6.15 5.52 10.36
C ALA A 34 7.67 5.38 10.60
N ALA A 35 8.13 5.62 11.83
CA ALA A 35 9.55 5.50 12.18
C ALA A 35 10.09 4.05 12.18
N ALA A 36 9.22 3.04 12.17
CA ALA A 36 9.60 1.63 12.00
C ALA A 36 9.75 1.29 10.51
N GLN A 37 8.83 1.77 9.67
CA GLN A 37 8.88 1.59 8.20
C GLN A 37 10.11 2.27 7.57
N ASP A 38 10.48 3.46 8.05
CA ASP A 38 11.67 4.17 7.57
C ASP A 38 12.97 3.40 7.91
N ARG A 39 13.07 2.87 9.15
CA ARG A 39 14.25 2.10 9.59
C ARG A 39 14.42 0.76 8.89
N GLU A 40 13.33 0.08 8.56
CA GLU A 40 13.36 -1.15 7.77
C GLU A 40 13.84 -0.85 6.34
N SER A 41 13.32 0.22 5.73
CA SER A 41 13.70 0.67 4.38
C SER A 41 15.19 1.07 4.29
N GLU A 42 15.72 1.74 5.30
CA GLU A 42 17.15 2.10 5.39
C GLU A 42 18.06 0.88 5.55
N ARG A 43 17.70 -0.07 6.43
CA ARG A 43 18.46 -1.32 6.61
C ARG A 43 18.44 -2.21 5.36
N ALA A 44 17.30 -2.27 4.66
CA ALA A 44 17.17 -2.99 3.40
C ALA A 44 18.04 -2.38 2.30
N ARG A 45 18.23 -1.05 2.29
CA ARG A 45 19.09 -0.33 1.33
C ARG A 45 20.58 -0.38 1.68
N SER A 46 20.96 -0.48 2.96
CA SER A 46 22.36 -0.40 3.40
C SER A 46 23.15 -1.72 3.29
N GLY A 47 22.50 -2.82 2.90
CA GLY A 47 22.97 -4.19 3.15
C GLY A 47 24.10 -4.70 2.25
N LYS A 48 25.35 -4.29 2.46
CA LYS A 48 26.46 -5.24 2.26
C LYS A 48 26.43 -6.25 3.42
N GLY A 49 25.84 -7.42 3.19
CA GLY A 49 25.92 -8.57 4.12
C GLY A 49 24.63 -8.96 4.87
N LEU A 50 23.49 -8.28 4.65
CA LEU A 50 22.18 -8.71 5.20
C LEU A 50 21.33 -9.38 4.12
N LEU A 51 20.68 -10.50 4.45
CA LEU A 51 19.73 -11.17 3.57
C LEU A 51 18.37 -10.44 3.62
N ARG A 52 17.87 -10.02 2.46
CA ARG A 52 16.56 -9.36 2.32
C ARG A 52 15.48 -10.42 2.07
N LEU A 53 14.68 -10.73 3.09
CA LEU A 53 13.67 -11.80 3.05
C LEU A 53 12.27 -11.33 3.50
N SER A 54 12.02 -10.02 3.64
CA SER A 54 10.78 -9.50 4.25
C SER A 54 9.66 -9.17 3.25
N ALA A 55 9.93 -9.10 1.94
CA ALA A 55 9.00 -8.52 0.96
C ALA A 55 8.66 -9.43 -0.24
N ASN A 56 8.94 -10.74 -0.16
CA ASN A 56 8.71 -11.69 -1.25
C ASN A 56 9.39 -11.29 -2.59
N GLU A 57 10.46 -10.49 -2.54
CA GLU A 57 11.22 -10.11 -3.72
C GLU A 57 11.90 -11.34 -4.34
N ASN A 58 11.96 -11.41 -5.67
CA ASN A 58 12.68 -12.47 -6.36
C ASN A 58 14.20 -12.20 -6.29
N PRO A 59 15.00 -13.04 -5.60
CA PRO A 59 16.43 -12.82 -5.42
C PRO A 59 17.25 -12.98 -6.72
N TYR A 60 16.69 -13.63 -7.75
CA TYR A 60 17.35 -13.80 -9.04
C TYR A 60 17.27 -12.54 -9.91
N GLY A 61 16.39 -11.60 -9.55
CA GLY A 61 16.09 -10.42 -10.35
C GLY A 61 15.36 -10.76 -11.67
N PRO A 62 15.21 -9.76 -12.57
CA PRO A 62 14.60 -9.96 -13.88
C PRO A 62 15.44 -10.90 -14.76
N SER A 63 14.82 -11.45 -15.81
CA SER A 63 15.56 -12.19 -16.84
C SER A 63 16.52 -11.29 -17.61
N ASP A 64 17.56 -11.86 -18.20
CA ASP A 64 18.56 -11.06 -18.95
C ASP A 64 17.96 -10.39 -20.19
N SER A 65 16.98 -11.01 -20.84
CA SER A 65 16.21 -10.39 -21.93
C SER A 65 15.42 -9.17 -21.46
N ALA A 66 14.82 -9.22 -20.26
CA ALA A 66 14.09 -8.10 -19.70
C ALA A 66 15.04 -6.95 -19.34
N LYS A 67 16.19 -7.25 -18.71
CA LYS A 67 17.23 -6.25 -18.43
C LYS A 67 17.71 -5.57 -19.71
N ALA A 68 17.99 -6.34 -20.76
CA ALA A 68 18.42 -5.81 -22.05
C ALA A 68 17.37 -4.88 -22.67
N ALA A 69 16.08 -5.27 -22.65
CA ALA A 69 14.99 -4.43 -23.14
C ALA A 69 14.87 -3.12 -22.35
N MET A 70 14.93 -3.19 -21.01
CA MET A 70 14.91 -1.99 -20.15
C MET A 70 16.07 -1.04 -20.44
N LEU A 71 17.28 -1.56 -20.65
CA LEU A 71 18.45 -0.74 -20.98
C LEU A 71 18.36 -0.13 -22.37
N ALA A 72 17.83 -0.87 -23.34
CA ALA A 72 17.66 -0.39 -24.72
C ALA A 72 16.65 0.75 -24.84
N ASP A 73 15.65 0.80 -23.95
CA ASP A 73 14.60 1.82 -23.97
C ASP A 73 14.86 3.00 -23.01
N MET A 74 15.96 2.97 -22.26
CA MET A 74 16.26 3.97 -21.21
C MET A 74 16.24 5.42 -21.73
N ASP A 75 16.72 5.65 -22.96
CA ASP A 75 16.76 6.97 -23.59
C ASP A 75 15.36 7.52 -23.96
N ASN A 76 14.34 6.65 -24.00
CA ASN A 76 12.96 7.03 -24.31
C ASN A 76 12.10 7.27 -23.06
N GLY A 77 12.63 7.04 -21.85
CA GLY A 77 11.88 7.12 -20.60
C GLY A 77 11.31 8.51 -20.25
N TRP A 78 11.62 9.55 -21.02
CA TRP A 78 11.00 10.88 -20.92
C TRP A 78 9.62 10.96 -21.59
N MET A 79 9.28 9.98 -22.45
CA MET A 79 8.02 9.92 -23.18
C MET A 79 7.01 9.05 -22.43
N TYR A 80 5.73 9.45 -22.48
CA TYR A 80 4.66 8.60 -21.95
C TYR A 80 4.52 7.31 -22.77
N ALA A 81 4.47 6.17 -22.08
CA ALA A 81 4.39 4.83 -22.66
C ALA A 81 2.99 4.45 -23.19
N THR A 82 2.25 5.40 -23.76
CA THR A 82 0.83 5.21 -24.12
C THR A 82 0.65 4.16 -25.22
N GLY A 83 1.58 4.04 -26.16
CA GLY A 83 1.51 3.02 -27.21
C GLY A 83 1.87 1.63 -26.69
N GLU A 84 2.88 1.56 -25.83
CA GLU A 84 3.46 0.35 -25.25
C GLU A 84 2.46 -0.34 -24.33
N ILE A 85 1.61 0.40 -23.62
CA ILE A 85 0.51 -0.15 -22.81
C ILE A 85 -0.46 -0.96 -23.70
N GLY A 86 -0.76 -0.46 -24.90
CA GLY A 86 -1.60 -1.18 -25.86
C GLY A 86 -0.95 -2.48 -26.32
N VAL A 87 0.34 -2.44 -26.67
CA VAL A 87 1.11 -3.64 -27.05
C VAL A 87 1.16 -4.67 -25.92
N LEU A 88 1.40 -4.23 -24.68
CA LEU A 88 1.40 -5.12 -23.51
C LEU A 88 0.02 -5.76 -23.29
N THR A 89 -1.04 -4.99 -23.44
CA THR A 89 -2.42 -5.47 -23.33
C THR A 89 -2.69 -6.60 -24.33
N ASP A 90 -2.24 -6.42 -25.57
CA ASP A 90 -2.41 -7.40 -26.66
C ASP A 90 -1.67 -8.70 -26.35
N LEU A 91 -0.41 -8.60 -25.93
CA LEU A 91 0.43 -9.74 -25.60
C LEU A 91 -0.12 -10.53 -24.40
N ILE A 92 -0.65 -9.85 -23.38
CA ILE A 92 -1.30 -10.51 -22.24
C ILE A 92 -2.59 -11.21 -22.69
N ALA A 93 -3.42 -10.54 -23.48
CA ALA A 93 -4.68 -11.10 -23.96
C ALA A 93 -4.46 -12.37 -24.80
N GLU A 94 -3.47 -12.35 -25.71
CA GLU A 94 -3.07 -13.51 -26.50
C GLU A 94 -2.57 -14.66 -25.61
N ARG A 95 -1.67 -14.36 -24.67
CA ARG A 95 -1.09 -15.36 -23.77
C ARG A 95 -2.12 -16.06 -22.91
N GLU A 96 -3.09 -15.32 -22.39
CA GLU A 96 -4.14 -15.83 -21.50
C GLU A 96 -5.38 -16.35 -22.26
N GLY A 97 -5.43 -16.20 -23.59
CA GLY A 97 -6.53 -16.68 -24.43
C GLY A 97 -7.84 -15.90 -24.26
N VAL A 98 -7.76 -14.60 -23.96
CA VAL A 98 -8.92 -13.71 -23.73
C VAL A 98 -8.93 -12.54 -24.71
N THR A 99 -10.02 -11.78 -24.77
CA THR A 99 -10.04 -10.52 -25.53
C THR A 99 -9.39 -9.40 -24.72
N LYS A 100 -8.95 -8.34 -25.41
CA LYS A 100 -8.33 -7.15 -24.78
C LYS A 100 -9.24 -6.49 -23.72
N ASP A 101 -10.56 -6.58 -23.89
CA ASP A 101 -11.55 -6.06 -22.94
C ASP A 101 -11.49 -6.73 -21.56
N HIS A 102 -10.81 -7.88 -21.44
CA HIS A 102 -10.59 -8.60 -20.18
C HIS A 102 -9.24 -8.25 -19.53
N VAL A 103 -8.45 -7.35 -20.11
CA VAL A 103 -7.12 -6.98 -19.61
C VAL A 103 -7.13 -5.52 -19.16
N LEU A 104 -6.74 -5.30 -17.91
CA LEU A 104 -6.50 -3.97 -17.34
C LEU A 104 -5.05 -3.90 -16.86
N VAL A 105 -4.25 -3.05 -17.50
CA VAL A 105 -2.87 -2.77 -17.08
C VAL A 105 -2.90 -1.73 -15.95
N THR A 106 -2.19 -1.99 -14.86
CA THR A 106 -2.09 -1.13 -13.67
C THR A 106 -0.66 -1.10 -13.13
N GLU A 107 -0.38 -0.18 -12.21
CA GLU A 107 0.88 -0.06 -11.49
C GLU A 107 1.00 -1.11 -10.37
N GLY A 108 1.03 -2.38 -10.79
CA GLY A 108 1.03 -3.54 -9.91
C GLY A 108 -0.37 -3.95 -9.43
N SER A 109 -0.44 -5.13 -8.80
CA SER A 109 -1.72 -5.75 -8.40
C SER A 109 -2.43 -5.03 -7.24
N ALA A 110 -1.70 -4.29 -6.41
CA ALA A 110 -2.28 -3.52 -5.31
C ALA A 110 -3.24 -2.44 -5.82
N GLU A 111 -2.99 -1.85 -6.99
CA GLU A 111 -3.89 -0.87 -7.61
C GLU A 111 -5.20 -1.54 -8.06
N VAL A 112 -5.14 -2.71 -8.70
CA VAL A 112 -6.36 -3.47 -9.08
C VAL A 112 -7.22 -3.78 -7.86
N LEU A 113 -6.61 -4.21 -6.75
CA LEU A 113 -7.34 -4.49 -5.51
C LEU A 113 -8.02 -3.23 -4.94
N ARG A 114 -7.37 -2.06 -5.01
CA ARG A 114 -7.96 -0.77 -4.61
C ARG A 114 -9.12 -0.38 -5.52
N ILE A 115 -8.94 -0.49 -6.84
CA ILE A 115 -10.01 -0.21 -7.82
C ILE A 115 -11.21 -1.13 -7.54
N ALA A 116 -10.99 -2.42 -7.32
CA ALA A 116 -12.06 -3.36 -7.00
C ALA A 116 -12.82 -2.96 -5.72
N ALA A 117 -12.11 -2.57 -4.66
CA ALA A 117 -12.73 -2.08 -3.44
C ALA A 117 -13.54 -0.78 -3.66
N LEU A 118 -12.99 0.18 -4.42
CA LEU A 118 -13.68 1.45 -4.71
C LEU A 118 -14.94 1.26 -5.56
N VAL A 119 -14.88 0.38 -6.56
CA VAL A 119 -16.01 0.14 -7.48
C VAL A 119 -17.09 -0.71 -6.81
N TYR A 120 -16.70 -1.79 -6.10
CA TYR A 120 -17.64 -2.81 -5.65
C TYR A 120 -17.99 -2.74 -4.16
N ALA A 121 -17.11 -2.18 -3.31
CA ALA A 121 -17.33 -2.08 -1.87
C ALA A 121 -17.65 -0.65 -1.39
N SER A 122 -17.79 0.33 -2.30
CA SER A 122 -18.25 1.67 -1.91
C SER A 122 -19.75 1.73 -1.59
N ARG A 123 -20.19 2.83 -0.97
CA ARG A 123 -21.59 3.15 -0.67
C ARG A 123 -22.30 2.18 0.29
N GLY A 124 -21.62 1.75 1.34
CA GLY A 124 -22.20 0.93 2.42
C GLY A 124 -22.30 -0.55 2.10
N LYS A 125 -21.70 -1.01 0.99
CA LYS A 125 -21.55 -2.43 0.68
C LYS A 125 -20.46 -3.06 1.56
N GLN A 126 -20.62 -4.34 1.84
CA GLN A 126 -19.67 -5.10 2.67
C GLN A 126 -18.73 -5.91 1.78
N MET A 127 -17.45 -5.95 2.15
CA MET A 127 -16.42 -6.80 1.54
C MET A 127 -16.07 -7.91 2.54
N VAL A 128 -16.01 -9.16 2.06
CA VAL A 128 -15.65 -10.33 2.86
C VAL A 128 -14.27 -10.81 2.44
N ALA A 129 -13.38 -11.01 3.40
CA ALA A 129 -12.04 -11.54 3.19
C ALA A 129 -11.68 -12.52 4.31
N ALA A 130 -10.74 -13.43 4.04
CA ALA A 130 -10.22 -14.35 5.05
C ALA A 130 -9.38 -13.61 6.10
N ALA A 131 -9.34 -14.14 7.32
CA ALA A 131 -8.47 -13.65 8.38
C ALA A 131 -7.57 -14.80 8.90
N PRO A 132 -6.22 -14.70 8.79
CA PRO A 132 -5.43 -13.61 8.20
C PRO A 132 -5.36 -13.66 6.66
N THR A 133 -5.08 -12.52 6.02
CA THR A 133 -4.87 -12.41 4.56
C THR A 133 -3.92 -11.25 4.23
N PHE A 134 -3.68 -10.97 2.94
CA PHE A 134 -2.89 -9.85 2.47
C PHE A 134 -3.43 -8.52 3.03
N GLU A 135 -2.57 -7.77 3.70
CA GLU A 135 -2.93 -6.51 4.36
C GLU A 135 -2.86 -5.34 3.36
N GLN A 136 -3.88 -4.46 3.38
CA GLN A 136 -3.76 -3.15 2.73
C GLN A 136 -3.00 -2.22 3.68
N ALA A 137 -1.79 -1.82 3.28
CA ALA A 137 -1.10 -0.68 3.87
C ALA A 137 -1.78 0.65 3.48
#